data_AF-A0A1A8VRY1-F1
#
_entry.id   AF-A0A1A8VRY1-F1
#
_cell.length_a   1.000
_cell.length_b   1.000
_cell.length_c   1.000
_cell.angle_alpha   90.00
_cell.angle_beta   90.00
_cell.angle_gamma   90.00
#
_symmetry.space_group_name_H-M   'P 1'
#
loop_
_entity.id
_entity.type
_entity.pdbx_description
1 polymer ?
#
loop_
_entity_poly.entity_id
_entity_poly.type
_entity_poly.pdbx_seq_one_letter_code
_entity_poly.pdbx_strand_id
1 'polypeptide(L)'
;MNPRVYKEGDKVIISVKNLSSRRAVTSLDYFSFPLCSADNINGDKSPNIFKILSGDNLHNTSIETTFLKDKQCAFYCKIYIDDDVYNKYKHLILYNYNMIYSVDNLEIFREDPRRKGYYYTGIPIGYIKDKSYHLYTHYKITILYNIDGNPDKNYIVGFEVDSRSVDFSINEDCVNNENNMVMDMDKYVTFKYDIKYVKSNKSVRHRSEHYYRNLNDQNINKYNRINTNIFETDDMDDRGWKLVHGDVFRKPRNSTFFSAFVGVGNKKNPIELPVRVNNIPRHIPKQPYLNSFFASSFLVGLILFATMYTELFFLFTSLWKSNMYYLFGTFNNKKWKGCL
;
A
#
# COMPACT_ATOMS: atom_id res chain seq x y z
N MET A 1 -10.50 -15.46 -4.19
CA MET A 1 -9.85 -15.79 -5.48
C MET A 1 -9.41 -17.23 -5.39
N ASN A 2 -9.78 -18.08 -6.35
CA ASN A 2 -9.53 -19.52 -6.23
C ASN A 2 -8.03 -19.81 -6.50
N PRO A 3 -7.36 -20.61 -5.67
CA PRO A 3 -5.97 -20.96 -5.88
C PRO A 3 -5.81 -21.78 -7.16
N ARG A 4 -4.72 -21.55 -7.89
CA ARG A 4 -4.43 -22.28 -9.12
C ARG A 4 -4.00 -23.71 -8.79
N VAL A 5 -4.44 -24.66 -9.62
CA VAL A 5 -3.99 -26.06 -9.55
C VAL A 5 -2.69 -26.20 -10.34
N TYR A 6 -1.70 -26.85 -9.75
CA TYR A 6 -0.40 -27.13 -10.37
C TYR A 6 -0.19 -28.63 -10.56
N LYS A 7 0.40 -28.98 -11.71
CA LYS A 7 0.96 -30.30 -12.01
C LYS A 7 2.47 -30.27 -11.86
N GLU A 8 3.08 -31.43 -11.68
CA GLU A 8 4.54 -31.55 -11.67
C GLU A 8 5.14 -31.00 -12.97
N GLY A 9 6.16 -30.17 -12.85
CA GLY A 9 6.81 -29.52 -14.00
C GLY A 9 6.14 -28.23 -14.50
N ASP A 10 4.97 -27.85 -13.97
CA ASP A 10 4.33 -26.57 -14.34
C ASP A 10 5.21 -25.37 -13.96
N LYS A 11 5.30 -24.37 -14.83
CA LYS A 11 6.03 -23.12 -14.55
C LYS A 11 5.32 -22.32 -13.46
N VAL A 12 6.04 -22.03 -12.38
CA VAL A 12 5.56 -21.17 -11.28
C VAL A 12 6.16 -19.79 -11.45
N ILE A 13 5.32 -18.78 -11.67
CA ILE A 13 5.75 -17.40 -11.90
C ILE A 13 5.86 -16.68 -10.55
N ILE A 14 7.07 -16.20 -10.22
CA ILE A 14 7.31 -15.35 -9.07
C ILE A 14 7.34 -13.90 -9.55
N SER A 15 6.51 -13.10 -8.92
CA SER A 15 6.38 -11.68 -9.21
C SER A 15 6.79 -10.83 -8.01
N VAL A 16 7.16 -9.58 -8.23
CA VAL A 16 7.56 -8.62 -7.21
C VAL A 16 6.61 -7.43 -7.23
N LYS A 17 6.29 -6.90 -6.05
CA LYS A 17 5.53 -5.68 -5.84
C LYS A 17 6.45 -4.50 -5.54
N ASN A 18 5.85 -3.32 -5.38
CA ASN A 18 6.53 -2.14 -4.84
C ASN A 18 7.19 -2.45 -3.48
N LEU A 19 8.32 -1.79 -3.23
CA LEU A 19 9.04 -1.87 -1.97
C LEU A 19 8.18 -1.24 -0.86
N SER A 20 8.09 -1.94 0.27
CA SER A 20 7.30 -1.49 1.42
C SER A 20 8.19 -1.36 2.64
N SER A 21 7.98 -0.31 3.44
CA SER A 21 8.70 -0.09 4.69
C SER A 21 7.71 0.05 5.83
N ARG A 22 8.15 -0.36 7.02
CA ARG A 22 7.41 -0.10 8.27
C ARG A 22 7.69 1.27 8.87
N ARG A 23 8.80 1.90 8.47
CA ARG A 23 9.24 3.20 8.97
C ARG A 23 8.80 4.33 8.06
N ALA A 24 8.76 4.10 6.75
CA ALA A 24 8.32 5.07 5.77
C ALA A 24 6.84 4.88 5.44
N VAL A 25 6.12 5.99 5.23
CA VAL A 25 4.70 5.99 4.83
C VAL A 25 4.54 5.67 3.34
N THR A 26 5.59 5.90 2.54
CA THR A 26 5.56 5.74 1.09
C THR A 26 6.18 4.42 0.63
N SER A 27 5.43 3.69 -0.19
CA SER A 27 5.96 2.60 -1.00
C SER A 27 6.81 3.15 -2.14
N LEU A 28 7.89 2.45 -2.49
CA LEU A 28 8.77 2.84 -3.58
C LEU A 28 8.66 1.85 -4.73
N ASP A 29 8.76 2.33 -5.96
CA ASP A 29 8.73 1.46 -7.13
C ASP A 29 10.01 0.60 -7.19
N TYR A 30 9.85 -0.71 -7.37
CA TYR A 30 10.95 -1.67 -7.39
C TYR A 30 11.98 -1.33 -8.48
N PHE A 31 11.51 -0.92 -9.66
CA PHE A 31 12.35 -0.64 -10.82
C PHE A 31 13.11 0.68 -10.78
N SER A 32 12.68 1.60 -9.91
CA SER A 32 13.43 2.83 -9.68
C SER A 32 14.76 2.59 -8.95
N PHE A 33 14.94 1.38 -8.40
CA PHE A 33 16.14 0.96 -7.69
C PHE A 33 16.92 -0.10 -8.46
N PRO A 34 18.27 -0.08 -8.37
CA PRO A 34 19.15 -1.08 -8.97
C PRO A 34 19.07 -2.41 -8.19
N LEU A 35 17.92 -3.09 -8.26
CA LEU A 35 17.65 -4.40 -7.68
C LEU A 35 17.59 -5.46 -8.79
N CYS A 36 17.64 -6.74 -8.43
CA CYS A 36 17.56 -7.83 -9.41
C CYS A 36 16.19 -7.82 -10.13
N SER A 37 16.16 -7.58 -11.44
CA SER A 37 14.96 -7.78 -12.24
C SER A 37 15.20 -8.76 -13.39
N ALA A 38 14.13 -9.36 -13.91
CA ALA A 38 14.19 -9.89 -15.26
C ALA A 38 14.37 -8.72 -16.24
N ASP A 39 15.30 -8.86 -17.19
CA ASP A 39 15.39 -7.96 -18.33
C ASP A 39 14.05 -7.96 -19.05
N ASN A 40 13.48 -6.77 -19.26
CA ASN A 40 12.20 -6.55 -19.94
C ASN A 40 12.32 -6.89 -21.44
N ILE A 41 12.52 -8.16 -21.79
CA ILE A 41 12.73 -8.54 -23.19
C ILE A 41 11.40 -8.72 -23.93
N ASN A 42 10.24 -8.91 -23.29
CA ASN A 42 8.98 -9.02 -24.04
C ASN A 42 7.76 -8.50 -23.27
N GLY A 43 7.24 -7.36 -23.73
CA GLY A 43 5.84 -6.91 -23.64
C GLY A 43 5.15 -7.09 -22.30
N ASP A 44 5.08 -6.00 -21.52
CA ASP A 44 4.18 -5.92 -20.37
C ASP A 44 2.77 -6.35 -20.78
N LYS A 45 2.32 -7.51 -20.27
CA LYS A 45 0.93 -7.92 -20.41
C LYS A 45 0.06 -6.85 -19.76
N SER A 46 -1.06 -6.53 -20.40
CA SER A 46 -2.02 -5.58 -19.87
C SER A 46 -2.35 -5.92 -18.41
N PRO A 47 -2.22 -4.96 -17.48
CA PRO A 47 -2.44 -5.21 -16.07
C PRO A 47 -3.90 -5.60 -15.83
N ASN A 48 -4.14 -6.64 -15.03
CA ASN A 48 -5.49 -6.98 -14.58
C ASN A 48 -6.09 -5.81 -13.79
N ILE A 49 -7.42 -5.65 -13.81
CA ILE A 49 -8.10 -4.55 -13.11
C ILE A 49 -7.74 -4.46 -11.62
N PHE A 50 -7.49 -5.60 -10.99
CA PHE A 50 -7.06 -5.68 -9.59
C PHE A 50 -5.62 -5.15 -9.37
N LYS A 51 -4.73 -5.27 -10.37
CA LYS A 51 -3.38 -4.67 -10.34
C LYS A 51 -3.49 -3.13 -10.34
N ILE A 52 -4.40 -2.59 -11.14
CA ILE A 52 -4.67 -1.14 -11.17
C ILE A 52 -5.29 -0.67 -9.85
N LEU A 53 -6.30 -1.39 -9.34
CA LEU A 53 -6.99 -1.03 -8.10
C LEU A 53 -6.11 -1.15 -6.85
N SER A 54 -5.13 -2.06 -6.85
CA SER A 54 -4.21 -2.22 -5.72
C SER A 54 -3.15 -1.12 -5.65
N GLY A 55 -2.96 -0.34 -6.72
CA GLY A 55 -1.89 0.67 -6.82
C GLY A 55 -0.46 0.07 -6.83
N ASP A 56 -0.35 -1.26 -6.80
CA ASP A 56 0.90 -2.00 -6.81
C ASP A 56 1.24 -2.43 -8.25
N ASN A 57 2.41 -2.01 -8.73
CA ASN A 57 2.90 -2.51 -10.01
C ASN A 57 3.51 -3.90 -9.80
N LEU A 58 2.77 -4.93 -10.21
CA LEU A 58 3.26 -6.31 -10.17
C LEU A 58 4.15 -6.61 -11.37
N HIS A 59 5.35 -7.10 -11.12
CA HIS A 59 6.35 -7.34 -12.15
C HIS A 59 6.97 -8.73 -12.04
N ASN A 60 7.35 -9.34 -13.16
CA ASN A 60 7.92 -10.69 -13.14
C ASN A 60 9.40 -10.64 -12.77
N THR A 61 9.83 -11.61 -11.96
CA THR A 61 11.24 -11.75 -11.57
C THR A 61 11.97 -12.72 -12.50
N SER A 62 13.31 -12.68 -12.51
CA SER A 62 14.16 -13.68 -13.19
C SER A 62 14.31 -14.99 -12.43
N ILE A 63 13.62 -15.16 -11.29
CA ILE A 63 13.65 -16.40 -10.51
C ILE A 63 12.81 -17.44 -11.25
N GLU A 64 13.48 -18.39 -11.90
CA GLU A 64 12.82 -19.46 -12.63
C GLU A 64 12.60 -20.69 -11.77
N THR A 65 11.35 -21.12 -11.64
CA THR A 65 11.02 -22.35 -10.95
C THR A 65 9.88 -23.13 -11.60
N THR A 66 9.98 -24.44 -11.49
CA THR A 66 8.99 -25.40 -11.96
C THR A 66 8.50 -26.21 -10.77
N PHE A 67 7.19 -26.43 -10.70
CA PHE A 67 6.55 -27.09 -9.57
C PHE A 67 7.17 -28.48 -9.29
N LEU A 68 7.51 -28.74 -8.03
CA LEU A 68 8.20 -29.95 -7.51
C LEU A 68 9.63 -30.19 -8.00
N LYS A 69 10.27 -29.21 -8.64
CA LYS A 69 11.70 -29.28 -8.98
C LYS A 69 12.48 -28.33 -8.10
N ASP A 70 13.12 -28.90 -7.08
CA ASP A 70 13.99 -28.15 -6.18
C ASP A 70 15.23 -27.63 -6.93
N LYS A 71 15.66 -26.42 -6.59
CA LYS A 71 16.88 -25.79 -7.07
C LYS A 71 17.72 -25.35 -5.88
N GLN A 72 19.03 -25.59 -5.95
CA GLN A 72 19.96 -25.16 -4.91
C GLN A 72 21.04 -24.27 -5.52
N CYS A 73 21.41 -23.23 -4.80
CA CYS A 73 22.46 -22.26 -5.08
C CYS A 73 22.40 -21.69 -6.50
N ALA A 74 21.18 -21.41 -6.99
CA ALA A 74 20.97 -20.88 -8.31
C ALA A 74 21.34 -19.40 -8.37
N PHE A 75 21.98 -18.98 -9.46
CA PHE A 75 22.30 -17.58 -9.72
C PHE A 75 21.02 -16.75 -9.91
N TYR A 76 20.93 -15.60 -9.26
CA TYR A 76 19.83 -14.64 -9.46
C TYR A 76 20.26 -13.48 -10.33
N CYS A 77 21.20 -12.67 -9.84
CA CYS A 77 21.73 -11.50 -10.53
C CYS A 77 23.06 -11.05 -9.91
N LYS A 78 23.77 -10.16 -10.60
CA LYS A 78 25.00 -9.54 -10.13
C LYS A 78 24.90 -8.03 -10.32
N ILE A 79 25.21 -7.25 -9.27
CA ILE A 79 25.02 -5.81 -9.23
C ILE A 79 26.35 -5.14 -8.88
N TYR A 80 26.70 -4.08 -9.59
CA TYR A 80 27.87 -3.25 -9.27
C TYR A 80 27.47 -2.12 -8.31
N ILE A 81 28.21 -1.94 -7.23
CA ILE A 81 27.94 -0.91 -6.22
C ILE A 81 28.75 0.34 -6.53
N ASP A 82 28.18 1.18 -7.39
CA ASP A 82 28.64 2.56 -7.63
C ASP A 82 28.13 3.52 -6.53
N ASP A 83 28.57 4.77 -6.52
CA ASP A 83 28.20 5.79 -5.51
C ASP A 83 26.68 6.01 -5.40
N ASP A 84 25.98 6.11 -6.54
CA ASP A 84 24.52 6.27 -6.56
C ASP A 84 23.81 5.01 -6.03
N VAL A 85 24.28 3.84 -6.46
CA VAL A 85 23.75 2.54 -6.02
C VAL A 85 23.94 2.39 -4.52
N TYR A 86 25.12 2.69 -4.00
CA TYR A 86 25.45 2.63 -2.59
C TYR A 86 24.50 3.51 -1.76
N ASN A 87 24.28 4.75 -2.18
CA ASN A 87 23.40 5.68 -1.48
C ASN A 87 21.93 5.23 -1.51
N LYS A 88 21.48 4.66 -2.63
CA LYS A 88 20.15 4.06 -2.77
C LYS A 88 19.97 2.86 -1.83
N TYR A 89 20.88 1.90 -1.82
CA TYR A 89 20.83 0.76 -0.91
C TYR A 89 20.92 1.19 0.57
N LYS A 90 21.81 2.14 0.88
CA LYS A 90 21.92 2.74 2.22
C LYS A 90 20.59 3.34 2.67
N HIS A 91 19.91 4.10 1.81
CA HIS A 91 18.57 4.63 2.09
C HIS A 91 17.57 3.51 2.40
N LEU A 92 17.52 2.47 1.55
CA LEU A 92 16.61 1.35 1.72
C LEU A 92 16.85 0.59 3.05
N ILE A 93 18.11 0.39 3.44
CA ILE A 93 18.48 -0.29 4.69
C ILE A 93 18.13 0.59 5.90
N LEU A 94 18.44 1.89 5.87
CA LEU A 94 18.15 2.82 6.97
C LEU A 94 16.65 2.90 7.28
N TYR A 95 15.82 2.97 6.23
CA TYR A 95 14.37 2.99 6.35
C TYR A 95 13.74 1.59 6.43
N ASN A 96 14.53 0.51 6.44
CA ASN A 96 14.03 -0.86 6.57
C ASN A 96 12.94 -1.20 5.53
N TYR A 97 13.26 -0.96 4.25
CA TYR A 97 12.44 -1.37 3.13
C TYR A 97 12.58 -2.88 2.88
N ASN A 98 11.44 -3.49 2.58
CA ASN A 98 11.29 -4.90 2.29
C ASN A 98 10.88 -5.10 0.82
N MET A 99 11.48 -6.09 0.18
CA MET A 99 11.05 -6.63 -1.11
C MET A 99 9.90 -7.61 -0.89
N ILE A 100 8.78 -7.41 -1.58
CA ILE A 100 7.60 -8.26 -1.46
C ILE A 100 7.44 -9.06 -2.74
N TYR A 101 7.88 -10.32 -2.70
CA TYR A 101 7.59 -11.28 -3.75
C TYR A 101 6.20 -11.89 -3.56
N SER A 102 5.58 -12.31 -4.66
CA SER A 102 4.24 -12.89 -4.72
C SER A 102 4.17 -14.05 -5.71
N VAL A 103 3.54 -15.15 -5.29
CA VAL A 103 3.28 -16.35 -6.09
C VAL A 103 1.81 -16.74 -5.93
N ASP A 104 1.08 -16.84 -7.05
CA ASP A 104 -0.36 -17.19 -7.03
C ASP A 104 -1.17 -16.32 -6.05
N ASN A 105 -0.89 -15.01 -6.02
CA ASN A 105 -1.47 -14.02 -5.09
C ASN A 105 -1.16 -14.25 -3.61
N LEU A 106 -0.11 -15.02 -3.30
CA LEU A 106 0.42 -15.19 -1.95
C LEU A 106 1.75 -14.47 -1.82
N GLU A 107 1.82 -13.55 -0.87
CA GLU A 107 3.05 -12.82 -0.56
C GLU A 107 4.08 -13.71 0.13
N ILE A 108 5.33 -13.30 0.06
CA ILE A 108 6.44 -13.97 0.72
C ILE A 108 6.49 -13.59 2.20
N PHE A 109 6.61 -14.59 3.05
CA PHE A 109 6.69 -14.43 4.50
C PHE A 109 8.02 -14.91 5.04
N ARG A 110 8.55 -14.19 6.02
CA ARG A 110 9.76 -14.56 6.74
C ARG A 110 9.41 -14.83 8.19
N GLU A 111 9.77 -15.99 8.71
CA GLU A 111 9.55 -16.31 10.12
C GLU A 111 10.44 -15.40 11.01
N ASP A 112 9.91 -14.99 12.16
CA ASP A 112 10.65 -14.20 13.14
C ASP A 112 11.69 -15.10 13.83
N PRO A 113 13.00 -14.81 13.71
CA PRO A 113 14.04 -15.62 14.34
C PRO A 113 13.96 -15.63 15.87
N ARG A 114 13.29 -14.64 16.48
CA ARG A 114 13.13 -14.53 17.93
C ARG A 114 11.89 -15.27 18.45
N ARG A 115 10.86 -15.41 17.62
CA ARG A 115 9.55 -15.94 18.01
C ARG A 115 9.03 -16.87 16.92
N LYS A 116 9.23 -18.17 17.12
CA LYS A 116 8.69 -19.20 16.23
C LYS A 116 7.18 -19.06 16.06
N GLY A 117 6.71 -19.23 14.84
CA GLY A 117 5.29 -19.10 14.46
C GLY A 117 4.81 -17.67 14.20
N TYR A 118 5.64 -16.64 14.43
CA TYR A 118 5.36 -15.27 14.01
C TYR A 118 6.07 -14.93 12.71
N TYR A 119 5.46 -14.09 11.89
CA TYR A 119 5.97 -13.79 10.55
C TYR A 119 6.06 -12.29 10.27
N TYR A 120 7.00 -11.95 9.40
CA TYR A 120 7.16 -10.66 8.74
C TYR A 120 6.78 -10.80 7.26
N THR A 121 6.23 -9.74 6.68
CA THR A 121 6.00 -9.64 5.23
C THR A 121 7.26 -9.16 4.51
N GLY A 122 7.61 -9.84 3.43
CA GLY A 122 8.74 -9.47 2.57
C GLY A 122 10.13 -9.78 3.14
N ILE A 123 11.14 -9.50 2.32
CA ILE A 123 12.57 -9.68 2.61
C ILE A 123 13.19 -8.31 2.86
N PRO A 124 13.79 -8.05 4.03
CA PRO A 124 14.56 -6.82 4.23
C PRO A 124 15.77 -6.79 3.30
N ILE A 125 16.11 -5.63 2.76
CA ILE A 125 17.24 -5.51 1.83
C ILE A 125 18.59 -5.75 2.53
N GLY A 126 18.68 -5.36 3.80
CA GLY A 126 19.90 -5.50 4.57
C GLY A 126 19.70 -5.16 6.04
N TYR A 127 20.79 -5.10 6.77
CA TYR A 127 20.82 -4.71 8.18
C TYR A 127 22.08 -3.94 8.51
N ILE A 128 22.09 -3.30 9.68
CA ILE A 128 23.21 -2.53 10.17
C ILE A 128 23.82 -3.28 11.35
N LYS A 129 25.12 -3.56 11.28
CA LYS A 129 25.89 -4.21 12.34
C LYS A 129 27.28 -3.57 12.37
N ASP A 130 27.77 -3.23 13.57
CA ASP A 130 29.10 -2.64 13.75
C ASP A 130 29.37 -1.41 12.87
N LYS A 131 28.36 -0.53 12.74
CA LYS A 131 28.38 0.68 11.87
C LYS A 131 28.56 0.41 10.36
N SER A 132 28.53 -0.84 9.93
CA SER A 132 28.60 -1.23 8.53
C SER A 132 27.25 -1.77 8.03
N TYR A 133 26.97 -1.53 6.75
CA TYR A 133 25.76 -1.96 6.08
C TYR A 133 25.98 -3.35 5.50
N HIS A 134 25.14 -4.30 5.88
CA HIS A 134 25.20 -5.66 5.38
C HIS A 134 24.00 -5.96 4.50
N LEU A 135 24.21 -6.67 3.40
CA LEU A 135 23.17 -7.05 2.45
C LEU A 135 22.73 -8.50 2.66
N TYR A 136 21.44 -8.76 2.47
CA TYR A 136 20.94 -10.12 2.31
C TYR A 136 21.10 -10.51 0.84
N THR A 137 22.00 -11.45 0.56
CA THR A 137 22.39 -11.85 -0.80
C THR A 137 21.95 -13.25 -1.16
N HIS A 138 21.62 -14.08 -0.16
CA HIS A 138 21.17 -15.45 -0.36
C HIS A 138 19.74 -15.64 0.15
N TYR A 139 18.84 -16.06 -0.75
CA TYR A 139 17.42 -16.29 -0.43
C TYR A 139 17.08 -17.77 -0.50
N LYS A 140 16.81 -18.37 0.65
CA LYS A 140 16.34 -19.74 0.76
C LYS A 140 14.82 -19.77 0.79
N ILE A 141 14.23 -19.92 -0.39
CA ILE A 141 12.79 -19.85 -0.61
C ILE A 141 12.18 -21.24 -0.44
N THR A 142 11.12 -21.32 0.36
CA THR A 142 10.36 -22.56 0.57
C THR A 142 8.92 -22.34 0.12
N ILE A 143 8.48 -23.13 -0.87
CA ILE A 143 7.11 -23.10 -1.38
C ILE A 143 6.36 -24.29 -0.78
N LEU A 144 5.37 -24.01 0.06
CA LEU A 144 4.54 -25.04 0.68
C LEU A 144 3.37 -25.37 -0.24
N TYR A 145 3.10 -26.67 -0.42
CA TYR A 145 1.96 -27.13 -1.22
C TYR A 145 1.13 -28.18 -0.49
N ASN A 146 -0.15 -28.30 -0.86
CA ASN A 146 -1.08 -29.31 -0.35
C ASN A 146 -1.87 -29.95 -1.50
N ILE A 147 -2.17 -31.23 -1.37
CA ILE A 147 -2.93 -32.05 -2.31
C ILE A 147 -4.45 -32.07 -2.04
N ASP A 148 -4.91 -31.52 -0.91
CA ASP A 148 -6.35 -31.43 -0.55
C ASP A 148 -7.14 -32.74 -0.75
N GLY A 149 -6.50 -33.87 -0.42
CA GLY A 149 -7.09 -35.22 -0.57
C GLY A 149 -7.14 -35.79 -1.98
N ASN A 150 -6.73 -35.03 -3.01
CA ASN A 150 -6.63 -35.52 -4.40
C ASN A 150 -5.17 -35.46 -4.90
N PRO A 151 -4.55 -36.62 -5.23
CA PRO A 151 -3.15 -36.67 -5.67
C PRO A 151 -2.87 -35.86 -6.94
N ASP A 152 -3.87 -35.62 -7.79
CA ASP A 152 -3.71 -34.93 -9.07
C ASP A 152 -3.84 -33.40 -8.97
N LYS A 153 -4.20 -32.87 -7.80
CA LYS A 153 -4.43 -31.43 -7.59
C LYS A 153 -3.49 -30.88 -6.54
N ASN A 154 -2.46 -30.17 -6.96
CA ASN A 154 -1.58 -29.47 -6.02
C ASN A 154 -1.92 -27.98 -5.94
N TYR A 155 -1.99 -27.47 -4.72
CA TYR A 155 -2.22 -26.06 -4.42
C TYR A 155 -1.06 -25.50 -3.62
N ILE A 156 -0.56 -24.33 -4.01
CA ILE A 156 0.45 -23.62 -3.23
C ILE A 156 -0.24 -22.99 -2.01
N VAL A 157 0.11 -23.41 -0.81
CA VAL A 157 -0.51 -22.96 0.45
C VAL A 157 0.39 -22.05 1.29
N GLY A 158 1.67 -21.97 0.95
CA GLY A 158 2.66 -21.17 1.68
C GLY A 158 3.80 -20.71 0.80
N PHE A 159 4.34 -19.54 1.12
CA PHE A 159 5.49 -18.96 0.44
C PHE A 159 6.38 -18.31 1.50
N GLU A 160 7.43 -19.02 1.88
CA GLU A 160 8.29 -18.66 3.00
C GLU A 160 9.73 -18.42 2.52
N VAL A 161 10.50 -17.61 3.26
CA VAL A 161 11.90 -17.33 2.95
C VAL A 161 12.76 -17.21 4.20
N ASP A 162 13.94 -17.83 4.14
CA ASP A 162 15.07 -17.55 5.03
C ASP A 162 16.13 -16.77 4.24
N SER A 163 16.49 -15.59 4.72
CA SER A 163 17.38 -14.65 4.04
C SER A 163 18.70 -14.56 4.79
N ARG A 164 19.82 -14.79 4.10
CA ARG A 164 21.16 -14.79 4.69
C ARG A 164 22.08 -13.80 4.01
N SER A 165 22.98 -13.23 4.80
CA SER A 165 24.05 -12.38 4.31
C SER A 165 25.25 -13.27 4.04
N VAL A 166 25.57 -13.47 2.76
CA VAL A 166 26.65 -14.36 2.32
C VAL A 166 27.49 -13.63 1.30
N ASP A 167 28.78 -13.49 1.56
CA ASP A 167 29.72 -12.97 0.58
C ASP A 167 30.12 -14.07 -0.40
N PHE A 168 29.71 -13.91 -1.66
CA PHE A 168 30.00 -14.84 -2.76
C PHE A 168 31.25 -14.45 -3.57
N SER A 169 31.99 -13.41 -3.16
CA SER A 169 33.22 -13.00 -3.87
C SER A 169 34.38 -13.96 -3.63
N ILE A 170 34.42 -14.62 -2.46
CA ILE A 170 35.51 -15.52 -2.03
C ILE A 170 35.20 -16.96 -2.43
N ASN A 171 33.97 -17.40 -2.21
CA ASN A 171 33.53 -18.75 -2.51
C ASN A 171 32.11 -18.71 -3.07
N GLU A 172 31.88 -19.43 -4.16
CA GLU A 172 30.59 -19.44 -4.84
C GLU A 172 29.56 -20.38 -4.16
N ASP A 173 29.98 -21.18 -3.18
CA ASP A 173 29.12 -22.16 -2.52
C ASP A 173 28.16 -21.53 -1.50
N CYS A 174 26.91 -22.01 -1.50
CA CYS A 174 25.87 -21.52 -0.59
C CYS A 174 25.84 -22.22 0.80
N VAL A 175 26.68 -23.23 1.03
CA VAL A 175 26.60 -24.11 2.23
C VAL A 175 27.60 -23.72 3.32
N ASN A 176 28.82 -23.33 2.95
CA ASN A 176 29.96 -23.22 3.88
C ASN A 176 30.46 -21.79 4.10
N ASN A 177 29.75 -20.78 3.61
CA ASN A 177 30.17 -19.38 3.77
C ASN A 177 29.57 -18.78 5.03
N GLU A 178 30.42 -18.56 6.03
CA GLU A 178 30.09 -17.83 7.26
C GLU A 178 30.33 -16.31 7.13
N ASN A 179 30.94 -15.87 6.02
CA ASN A 179 31.26 -14.48 5.80
C ASN A 179 30.00 -13.70 5.42
N ASN A 180 29.66 -12.70 6.24
CA ASN A 180 28.55 -11.80 5.96
C ASN A 180 28.93 -10.81 4.86
N MET A 181 28.00 -10.53 3.95
CA MET A 181 28.20 -9.58 2.87
C MET A 181 28.13 -8.13 3.40
N VAL A 182 29.29 -7.50 3.58
CA VAL A 182 29.41 -6.07 3.87
C VAL A 182 29.34 -5.29 2.55
N MET A 183 28.49 -4.26 2.52
CA MET A 183 28.34 -3.38 1.37
C MET A 183 29.48 -2.35 1.33
N ASP A 184 30.33 -2.48 0.31
CA ASP A 184 31.40 -1.53 0.00
C ASP A 184 31.22 -0.97 -1.42
N MET A 185 31.80 0.22 -1.66
CA MET A 185 31.87 0.83 -2.98
C MET A 185 32.81 0.06 -3.93
N ASP A 186 32.58 0.20 -5.23
CA ASP A 186 33.38 -0.36 -6.32
C ASP A 186 33.53 -1.88 -6.31
N LYS A 187 32.52 -2.57 -5.76
CA LYS A 187 32.47 -4.04 -5.72
C LYS A 187 31.22 -4.57 -6.40
N TYR A 188 31.35 -5.77 -6.95
CA TYR A 188 30.21 -6.54 -7.42
C TYR A 188 29.62 -7.37 -6.29
N VAL A 189 28.30 -7.35 -6.19
CA VAL A 189 27.52 -8.18 -5.28
C VAL A 189 26.73 -9.20 -6.09
N THR A 190 26.94 -10.47 -5.80
CA THR A 190 26.22 -11.58 -6.42
C THR A 190 25.06 -12.00 -5.53
N PHE A 191 23.87 -12.16 -6.11
CA PHE A 191 22.69 -12.67 -5.43
C PHE A 191 22.40 -14.09 -5.92
N LYS A 192 22.07 -14.98 -4.97
CA LYS A 192 21.72 -16.38 -5.25
C LYS A 192 20.45 -16.79 -4.49
N TYR A 193 19.81 -17.86 -4.93
CA TYR A 193 18.63 -18.40 -4.26
C TYR A 193 18.59 -19.92 -4.26
N ASP A 194 17.90 -20.46 -3.26
CA ASP A 194 17.44 -21.84 -3.20
C ASP A 194 15.92 -21.86 -3.34
N ILE A 195 15.36 -22.86 -4.01
CA ILE A 195 13.92 -23.14 -4.01
C ILE A 195 13.71 -24.57 -3.57
N LYS A 196 12.90 -24.73 -2.53
CA LYS A 196 12.47 -26.01 -2.02
C LYS A 196 10.96 -26.12 -1.99
N TYR A 197 10.41 -27.18 -2.54
CA TYR A 197 8.99 -27.51 -2.42
C TYR A 197 8.77 -28.46 -1.23
N VAL A 198 7.86 -28.10 -0.33
CA VAL A 198 7.56 -28.90 0.86
C VAL A 198 6.07 -29.15 0.98
N LYS A 199 5.69 -30.41 1.13
CA LYS A 199 4.29 -30.79 1.37
C LYS A 199 3.87 -30.32 2.76
N SER A 200 2.74 -29.64 2.85
CA SER A 200 2.18 -29.08 4.07
C SER A 200 0.76 -29.60 4.31
N ASN A 201 0.41 -29.81 5.57
CA ASN A 201 -0.93 -30.23 5.99
C ASN A 201 -1.91 -29.05 6.13
N LYS A 202 -1.48 -27.81 5.83
CA LYS A 202 -2.33 -26.61 5.91
C LYS A 202 -3.44 -26.65 4.86
N SER A 203 -4.70 -26.53 5.26
CA SER A 203 -5.85 -26.57 4.36
C SER A 203 -5.77 -25.47 3.29
N VAL A 204 -6.18 -25.81 2.07
CA VAL A 204 -6.28 -24.87 0.94
C VAL A 204 -7.30 -23.76 1.22
N ARG A 205 -8.35 -24.05 1.99
CA ARG A 205 -9.38 -23.07 2.38
C ARG A 205 -8.83 -21.95 3.27
N HIS A 206 -7.93 -22.32 4.19
CA HIS A 206 -7.26 -21.42 5.11
C HIS A 206 -5.87 -21.01 4.62
N ARG A 207 -5.64 -21.08 3.29
CA ARG A 207 -4.41 -20.63 2.66
C ARG A 207 -4.07 -19.22 3.13
N SER A 208 -2.81 -19.00 3.50
CA SER A 208 -2.26 -17.73 4.00
C SER A 208 -2.74 -17.22 5.36
N GLU A 209 -3.88 -17.70 5.87
CA GLU A 209 -4.50 -17.15 7.07
C GLU A 209 -3.60 -17.23 8.31
N HIS A 210 -2.86 -18.34 8.45
CA HIS A 210 -1.91 -18.51 9.55
C HIS A 210 -0.81 -17.43 9.58
N TYR A 211 -0.35 -16.96 8.41
CA TYR A 211 0.64 -15.89 8.37
C TYR A 211 0.01 -14.60 8.89
N TYR A 212 -1.15 -14.21 8.35
CA TYR A 212 -1.83 -12.97 8.72
C TYR A 212 -2.27 -12.90 10.18
N ARG A 213 -2.71 -14.03 10.76
CA ARG A 213 -3.05 -14.12 12.18
C ARG A 213 -1.84 -13.88 13.09
N ASN A 214 -0.66 -14.36 12.70
CA ASN A 214 0.58 -14.25 13.46
C ASN A 214 1.57 -13.25 12.85
N LEU A 215 1.07 -12.22 12.16
CA LEU A 215 1.94 -11.18 11.64
C LEU A 215 2.52 -10.34 12.78
N ASN A 216 3.85 -10.25 12.84
CA ASN A 216 4.54 -9.35 13.76
C ASN A 216 4.60 -7.90 13.21
N ASP A 217 3.62 -7.50 12.41
CA ASP A 217 3.48 -6.12 11.93
C ASP A 217 2.67 -5.30 12.91
N GLN A 218 3.31 -4.36 13.61
CA GLN A 218 2.67 -3.61 14.70
C GLN A 218 1.50 -2.75 14.22
N ASN A 219 1.49 -2.36 12.94
CA ASN A 219 0.38 -1.62 12.34
C ASN A 219 -0.86 -2.50 12.11
N ILE A 220 -0.66 -3.78 11.77
CA ILE A 220 -1.74 -4.76 11.67
C ILE A 220 -2.16 -5.25 13.04
N ASN A 221 -1.27 -5.40 14.03
CA ASN A 221 -1.65 -5.86 15.37
C ASN A 221 -2.55 -4.88 16.14
N LYS A 222 -2.50 -3.58 15.86
CA LYS A 222 -3.50 -2.62 16.37
C LYS A 222 -4.87 -2.84 15.72
N TYR A 223 -4.92 -3.13 14.41
CA TYR A 223 -6.14 -3.48 13.69
C TYR A 223 -6.65 -4.90 14.02
N ASN A 224 -5.76 -5.87 14.24
CA ASN A 224 -6.06 -7.25 14.57
C ASN A 224 -6.47 -7.39 16.02
N ARG A 225 -5.90 -6.65 16.99
CA ARG A 225 -6.44 -6.61 18.36
C ARG A 225 -7.84 -6.00 18.41
N ILE A 226 -8.12 -5.02 17.56
CA ILE A 226 -9.48 -4.52 17.37
C ILE A 226 -10.32 -5.62 16.72
N ASN A 227 -9.84 -6.31 15.69
CA ASN A 227 -10.61 -7.34 15.01
C ASN A 227 -10.82 -8.63 15.82
N THR A 228 -9.87 -9.11 16.64
CA THR A 228 -10.00 -10.35 17.43
C THR A 228 -11.08 -10.21 18.49
N ASN A 229 -11.18 -9.03 19.12
CA ASN A 229 -12.28 -8.70 20.02
C ASN A 229 -13.64 -8.60 19.29
N ILE A 230 -13.64 -8.58 17.95
CA ILE A 230 -14.84 -8.54 17.11
C ILE A 230 -14.95 -9.80 16.22
N PHE A 231 -14.10 -10.82 16.40
CA PHE A 231 -14.17 -12.09 15.67
C PHE A 231 -14.81 -13.20 16.53
N GLU A 232 -14.90 -13.00 17.85
CA GLU A 232 -15.63 -13.91 18.76
C GLU A 232 -17.14 -13.67 18.79
N THR A 233 -17.63 -12.59 18.16
CA THR A 233 -19.06 -12.35 17.96
C THR A 233 -19.40 -12.58 16.50
N ASP A 234 -20.13 -13.65 16.25
CA ASP A 234 -20.68 -14.08 14.96
C ASP A 234 -21.32 -12.94 14.13
N ASP A 235 -21.46 -13.19 12.82
CA ASP A 235 -22.15 -12.42 11.75
C ASP A 235 -21.24 -11.57 10.83
N MET A 236 -20.46 -12.27 10.01
CA MET A 236 -19.50 -11.73 9.04
C MET A 236 -20.09 -11.31 7.67
N ASP A 237 -21.34 -10.84 7.62
CA ASP A 237 -21.91 -10.20 6.42
C ASP A 237 -21.84 -8.66 6.46
N ASP A 238 -21.40 -8.08 7.57
CA ASP A 238 -21.61 -6.65 7.86
C ASP A 238 -20.34 -5.85 8.19
N ARG A 239 -19.27 -5.92 7.39
CA ARG A 239 -18.17 -4.94 7.49
C ARG A 239 -17.61 -4.42 6.17
N GLY A 240 -17.43 -3.10 6.10
CA GLY A 240 -16.79 -2.38 4.98
C GLY A 240 -17.69 -1.39 4.25
N TRP A 241 -17.34 -1.05 3.00
CA TRP A 241 -18.12 -0.20 2.09
C TRP A 241 -19.56 -0.72 1.86
N LYS A 242 -19.78 -2.04 2.03
CA LYS A 242 -21.10 -2.68 2.00
C LYS A 242 -22.05 -2.16 3.09
N LEU A 243 -21.55 -1.88 4.30
CA LEU A 243 -22.36 -1.21 5.33
C LEU A 243 -22.63 0.26 4.99
N VAL A 244 -21.71 0.92 4.28
CA VAL A 244 -21.85 2.35 3.92
C VAL A 244 -23.07 2.56 3.03
N HIS A 245 -23.39 1.61 2.15
CA HIS A 245 -24.62 1.66 1.34
C HIS A 245 -25.90 1.74 2.19
N GLY A 246 -25.95 1.13 3.38
CA GLY A 246 -27.12 1.20 4.27
C GLY A 246 -27.31 2.57 4.96
N ASP A 247 -26.23 3.35 5.11
CA ASP A 247 -26.26 4.67 5.76
C ASP A 247 -26.33 5.83 4.76
N VAL A 248 -25.78 5.66 3.54
CA VAL A 248 -25.77 6.69 2.48
C VAL A 248 -27.18 7.11 2.05
N PHE A 249 -28.16 6.23 2.21
CA PHE A 249 -29.54 6.52 1.80
C PHE A 249 -30.48 6.92 2.95
N ARG A 250 -29.96 7.20 4.15
CA ARG A 250 -30.81 7.68 5.25
C ARG A 250 -31.18 9.16 5.03
N LYS A 251 -32.46 9.50 5.15
CA LYS A 251 -32.94 10.89 5.09
C LYS A 251 -32.19 11.72 6.15
N PRO A 252 -31.58 12.88 5.80
CA PRO A 252 -30.89 13.71 6.77
C PRO A 252 -31.88 14.24 7.82
N ARG A 253 -31.42 14.42 9.06
CA ARG A 253 -32.25 14.76 10.24
C ARG A 253 -33.18 15.95 10.00
N ASN A 254 -32.72 16.95 9.23
CA ASN A 254 -33.46 18.18 8.91
C ASN A 254 -33.75 18.33 7.40
N SER A 255 -34.08 17.23 6.72
CA SER A 255 -34.33 17.21 5.26
C SER A 255 -35.41 18.20 4.79
N THR A 256 -36.42 18.50 5.61
CA THR A 256 -37.50 19.44 5.28
C THR A 256 -37.05 20.89 5.26
N PHE A 257 -36.16 21.29 6.18
CA PHE A 257 -35.55 22.62 6.18
C PHE A 257 -34.60 22.78 5.00
N PHE A 258 -33.81 21.74 4.69
CA PHE A 258 -32.89 21.76 3.57
C PHE A 258 -33.63 21.88 2.21
N SER A 259 -34.71 21.11 2.01
CA SER A 259 -35.53 21.22 0.79
C SER A 259 -36.16 22.61 0.62
N ALA A 260 -36.56 23.24 1.73
CA ALA A 260 -37.10 24.59 1.71
C ALA A 260 -36.04 25.63 1.32
N PHE A 261 -34.81 25.49 1.83
CA PHE A 261 -33.69 26.40 1.52
C PHE A 261 -33.22 26.32 0.07
N VAL A 262 -33.25 25.13 -0.53
CA VAL A 262 -32.85 24.90 -1.94
C VAL A 262 -33.97 25.31 -2.91
N GLY A 263 -35.14 25.73 -2.42
CA GLY A 263 -36.26 26.22 -3.25
C GLY A 263 -37.02 25.11 -4.00
N VAL A 264 -36.70 23.84 -3.72
CA VAL A 264 -37.41 22.69 -4.29
C VAL A 264 -38.45 22.26 -3.26
N GLY A 265 -39.68 22.74 -3.42
CA GLY A 265 -40.79 22.42 -2.52
C GLY A 265 -40.94 20.91 -2.26
N ASN A 266 -41.45 20.55 -1.08
CA ASN A 266 -41.67 19.14 -0.66
C ASN A 266 -42.84 18.49 -1.42
N LYS A 267 -42.68 18.23 -2.72
CA LYS A 267 -43.62 17.45 -3.54
C LYS A 267 -43.05 16.07 -3.91
N LYS A 268 -42.19 15.49 -3.08
CA LYS A 268 -41.62 14.17 -3.34
C LYS A 268 -42.22 13.14 -2.38
N ASN A 269 -42.78 12.07 -2.95
CA ASN A 269 -43.24 10.90 -2.21
C ASN A 269 -42.09 10.32 -1.36
N PRO A 270 -42.39 9.65 -0.23
CA PRO A 270 -41.37 9.00 0.57
C PRO A 270 -40.50 8.11 -0.32
N ILE A 271 -39.18 8.29 -0.24
CA ILE A 271 -38.24 7.52 -1.05
C ILE A 271 -38.26 6.09 -0.51
N GLU A 272 -38.79 5.15 -1.29
CA GLU A 272 -38.62 3.73 -1.02
C GLU A 272 -37.18 3.36 -1.33
N LEU A 273 -36.48 2.87 -0.30
CA LEU A 273 -35.07 2.52 -0.43
C LEU A 273 -34.95 1.15 -1.07
N PRO A 274 -34.11 0.98 -2.11
CA PRO A 274 -33.95 -0.31 -2.79
C PRO A 274 -33.26 -1.37 -1.92
N VAL A 275 -32.84 -1.00 -0.70
CA VAL A 275 -32.11 -1.87 0.24
C VAL A 275 -32.58 -1.59 1.66
N ARG A 276 -32.63 -2.65 2.48
CA ARG A 276 -32.89 -2.58 3.93
C ARG A 276 -31.81 -1.72 4.60
N VAL A 277 -32.22 -0.65 5.28
CA VAL A 277 -31.31 0.18 6.09
C VAL A 277 -31.07 -0.44 7.46
N ASN A 278 -29.89 -0.21 8.02
CA ASN A 278 -29.60 -0.58 9.39
C ASN A 278 -30.40 0.32 10.36
N ASN A 279 -30.98 -0.23 11.43
CA ASN A 279 -31.79 0.54 12.39
C ASN A 279 -30.93 1.43 13.30
N ILE A 280 -29.71 1.00 13.63
CA ILE A 280 -28.81 1.71 14.55
C ILE A 280 -27.93 2.70 13.77
N PRO A 281 -28.03 4.03 14.01
CA PRO A 281 -27.17 5.00 13.35
C PRO A 281 -25.73 4.88 13.86
N ARG A 282 -24.75 4.89 12.94
CA ARG A 282 -23.34 4.89 13.32
C ARG A 282 -22.94 6.17 14.06
N HIS A 283 -21.97 6.02 14.96
CA HIS A 283 -21.42 7.13 15.74
C HIS A 283 -20.48 7.98 14.85
N ILE A 284 -20.98 9.11 14.34
CA ILE A 284 -20.20 10.05 13.53
C ILE A 284 -19.39 10.96 14.47
N PRO A 285 -18.06 11.13 14.26
CA PRO A 285 -17.27 12.04 15.07
C PRO A 285 -17.82 13.47 14.94
N LYS A 286 -17.83 14.21 16.06
CA LYS A 286 -18.28 15.61 16.05
C LYS A 286 -17.36 16.43 15.14
N GLN A 287 -17.94 17.11 14.16
CA GLN A 287 -17.19 17.98 13.24
C GLN A 287 -16.47 19.11 14.00
N PRO A 288 -15.25 19.50 13.60
CA PRO A 288 -14.55 20.63 14.19
C PRO A 288 -15.33 21.93 13.94
N TYR A 289 -15.33 22.85 14.90
CA TYR A 289 -16.16 24.06 14.90
C TYR A 289 -16.01 24.93 13.63
N LEU A 290 -14.78 25.01 13.10
CA LEU A 290 -14.47 25.80 11.90
C LEU A 290 -15.15 25.28 10.63
N ASN A 291 -15.47 23.98 10.57
CA ASN A 291 -16.18 23.36 9.44
C ASN A 291 -17.71 23.41 9.62
N SER A 292 -18.22 24.09 10.65
CA SER A 292 -19.65 24.30 10.79
C SER A 292 -20.15 25.32 9.75
N PHE A 293 -21.31 25.03 9.16
CA PHE A 293 -21.94 25.87 8.13
C PHE A 293 -22.05 27.34 8.54
N PHE A 294 -22.39 27.61 9.81
CA PHE A 294 -22.53 28.97 10.32
C PHE A 294 -21.18 29.68 10.49
N ALA A 295 -20.16 28.99 11.00
CA ALA A 295 -18.83 29.59 11.15
C ALA A 295 -18.19 29.89 9.78
N SER A 296 -18.30 28.97 8.82
CA SER A 296 -17.79 29.18 7.46
C SER A 296 -18.55 30.30 6.74
N SER A 297 -19.87 30.36 6.89
CA SER A 297 -20.71 31.42 6.29
C SER A 297 -20.34 32.80 6.83
N PHE A 298 -20.11 32.90 8.15
CA PHE A 298 -19.71 34.17 8.78
C PHE A 298 -18.32 34.62 8.31
N LEU A 299 -17.34 33.71 8.21
CA LEU A 299 -15.99 34.04 7.74
C LEU A 299 -15.99 34.55 6.30
N VAL A 300 -16.71 33.88 5.40
CA VAL A 300 -16.84 34.33 4.00
C VAL A 300 -17.62 35.65 3.91
N GLY A 301 -18.68 35.79 4.70
CA GLY A 301 -19.48 37.03 4.75
C GLY A 301 -18.68 38.24 5.23
N LEU A 302 -17.80 38.06 6.22
CA LEU A 302 -16.94 39.13 6.74
C LEU A 302 -15.94 39.60 5.69
N ILE A 303 -15.37 38.68 4.91
CA ILE A 303 -14.47 39.01 3.79
C ILE A 303 -15.21 39.84 2.73
N LEU A 304 -16.40 39.39 2.29
CA LEU A 304 -17.19 40.13 1.29
C LEU A 304 -17.61 41.50 1.80
N PHE A 305 -18.06 41.60 3.06
CA PHE A 305 -18.43 42.88 3.67
C PHE A 305 -17.24 43.84 3.74
N ALA A 306 -16.06 43.38 4.15
CA ALA A 306 -14.86 44.20 4.21
C ALA A 306 -14.48 44.75 2.84
N THR A 307 -14.51 43.91 1.79
CA THR A 307 -14.21 44.34 0.41
C THR A 307 -15.19 45.42 -0.08
N MET A 308 -16.48 45.25 0.19
CA MET A 308 -17.50 46.24 -0.22
C MET A 308 -17.41 47.53 0.60
N TYR A 309 -17.13 47.42 1.90
CA TYR A 309 -16.97 48.57 2.79
C TYR A 309 -15.79 49.45 2.37
N THR A 310 -14.64 48.84 2.03
CA THR A 310 -13.48 49.61 1.59
C THR A 310 -13.76 50.38 0.29
N GLU A 311 -14.45 49.77 -0.67
CA GLU A 311 -14.85 50.44 -1.91
C GLU A 311 -15.81 51.61 -1.63
N LEU A 312 -16.85 51.40 -0.81
CA LEU A 312 -17.78 52.46 -0.41
C LEU A 312 -17.10 53.60 0.34
N PHE A 313 -16.19 53.28 1.27
CA PHE A 313 -15.46 54.29 2.04
C PHE A 313 -14.61 55.20 1.16
N PHE A 314 -13.85 54.62 0.21
CA PHE A 314 -13.09 55.43 -0.73
C PHE A 314 -14.01 56.25 -1.63
N LEU A 315 -15.16 55.70 -2.04
CA LEU A 315 -16.12 56.37 -2.93
C LEU A 315 -16.68 57.62 -2.24
N PHE A 316 -17.14 57.49 -1.00
CA PHE A 316 -17.61 58.63 -0.20
C PHE A 316 -16.50 59.65 0.09
N THR A 317 -15.27 59.20 0.36
CA THR A 317 -14.14 60.10 0.60
C THR A 317 -13.78 60.90 -0.65
N SER A 318 -13.85 60.27 -1.84
CA SER A 318 -13.61 60.94 -3.12
C SER A 318 -14.71 61.95 -3.45
N LEU A 319 -15.98 61.62 -3.21
CA LEU A 319 -17.12 62.53 -3.40
C LEU A 319 -17.00 63.81 -2.56
N TRP A 320 -16.61 63.71 -1.29
CA TRP A 320 -16.53 64.88 -0.41
C TRP A 320 -15.22 65.68 -0.51
N LYS A 321 -14.12 65.08 -0.98
CA LYS A 321 -12.82 65.77 -1.11
C LYS A 321 -12.44 66.15 -2.56
N SER A 322 -13.37 66.00 -3.51
CA SER A 322 -13.19 66.31 -4.94
C SER A 322 -11.89 65.78 -5.57
N ASN A 323 -11.38 64.65 -5.08
CA ASN A 323 -10.15 64.01 -5.54
C ASN A 323 -10.46 62.80 -6.43
N MET A 324 -9.65 62.56 -7.46
CA MET A 324 -9.81 61.47 -8.44
C MET A 324 -9.87 60.08 -7.78
N TYR A 325 -10.94 59.32 -8.04
CA TYR A 325 -11.12 57.93 -7.58
C TYR A 325 -10.36 56.94 -8.47
N TYR A 326 -9.65 55.98 -7.88
CA TYR A 326 -9.02 54.88 -8.60
C TYR A 326 -9.66 53.56 -8.16
N LEU A 327 -10.48 52.96 -9.03
CA LEU A 327 -11.15 51.68 -8.78
C LEU A 327 -10.18 50.53 -9.08
N PHE A 328 -9.87 49.70 -8.09
CA PHE A 328 -8.91 48.59 -8.24
C PHE A 328 -9.64 47.31 -8.68
N GLY A 329 -9.88 47.16 -9.98
CA GLY A 329 -10.45 45.93 -10.54
C GLY A 329 -9.42 44.80 -10.58
N THR A 330 -9.58 43.77 -9.73
CA THR A 330 -8.64 42.63 -9.61
C THR A 330 -8.66 41.65 -10.79
N PHE A 331 -9.52 41.84 -11.79
CA PHE A 331 -9.64 40.90 -12.93
C PHE A 331 -9.26 41.47 -14.31
N ASN A 332 -8.80 42.71 -14.41
CA ASN A 332 -8.17 43.20 -15.63
C ASN A 332 -7.23 44.36 -15.28
N ASN A 333 -5.95 44.23 -15.63
CA ASN A 333 -4.91 45.25 -15.50
C ASN A 333 -5.18 46.49 -16.39
N LYS A 334 -6.31 47.17 -16.19
CA LYS A 334 -6.63 48.45 -16.80
C LYS A 334 -7.16 49.39 -15.71
N LYS A 335 -6.33 50.37 -15.35
CA LYS A 335 -6.75 51.52 -14.55
C LYS A 335 -7.74 52.34 -15.38
N TRP A 336 -9.02 52.27 -15.05
CA TRP A 336 -10.00 53.19 -15.60
C TRP A 336 -10.02 54.46 -14.74
N LYS A 337 -9.66 55.60 -15.34
CA LYS A 337 -9.87 56.92 -14.75
C LYS A 337 -11.28 57.37 -15.10
N GLY A 338 -12.16 57.46 -14.12
CA GLY A 338 -13.46 58.11 -14.26
C GLY A 338 -13.52 59.33 -13.36
N CYS A 339 -13.82 60.50 -13.93
CA CYS A 339 -14.37 61.63 -13.17
C CYS A 339 -15.86 61.36 -12.96
N LEU A 340 -16.35 61.61 -11.75
CA LEU A 340 -17.77 61.87 -11.50
C LEU A 340 -18.05 63.35 -11.82
#